data_AF-A0A0B0D8R3-F1
#
_entry.id   AF-A0A0B0D8R3-F1
#
_cell.length_a   1.000
_cell.length_b   1.000
_cell.length_c   1.000
_cell.angle_alpha   90.00
_cell.angle_beta   90.00
_cell.angle_gamma   90.00
#
_symmetry.space_group_name_H-M   'P 1'
#
loop_
_entity.id
_entity.type
_entity.pdbx_description
1 polymer ?
#
loop_
_entity_poly.entity_id
_entity_poly.type
_entity_poly.pdbx_seq_one_letter_code
_entity_poly.pdbx_strand_id
1 'polypeptide(L)' 'MKDQAVLMYVKDETLYPVALTEEQQYMLQMTVKLFSPLTIVQDHPQGKACNLLPLDTERSS' A
#
# COMPACT_ATOMS: atom_id res chain seq x y z
N MET A 1 9.95 -10.14 -13.19
CA MET A 1 9.71 -8.71 -12.94
C MET A 1 10.72 -8.24 -11.92
N LYS A 2 11.24 -7.01 -12.00
CA LYS A 2 12.15 -6.48 -10.98
C LYS A 2 11.36 -6.08 -9.74
N ASP A 3 11.93 -6.28 -8.55
CA ASP A 3 11.32 -5.84 -7.29
C ASP A 3 11.23 -4.32 -7.26
N GLN A 4 10.03 -3.81 -7.02
CA GLN A 4 9.74 -2.38 -7.00
C GLN A 4 8.55 -2.11 -6.08
N ALA A 5 8.46 -0.89 -5.55
CA ALA A 5 7.26 -0.48 -4.83
C ALA A 5 6.03 -0.50 -5.75
N VAL A 6 4.88 -0.93 -5.20
CA VAL A 6 3.59 -0.93 -5.87
C VAL A 6 2.62 -0.10 -5.04
N LEU A 7 1.85 0.75 -5.69
CA LEU A 7 0.77 1.49 -5.05
C LEU A 7 -0.52 0.67 -5.11
N MET A 8 -1.12 0.43 -3.95
CA MET A 8 -2.45 -0.17 -3.83
C MET A 8 -3.37 0.80 -3.10
N TYR A 9 -4.64 0.80 -3.47
CA TYR A 9 -5.68 1.48 -2.69
C TYR A 9 -6.60 0.44 -2.05
N VAL A 10 -7.17 0.80 -0.90
CA VAL A 10 -8.16 -0.02 -0.19
C VAL A 10 -9.53 0.59 -0.39
N LYS A 11 -10.50 -0.22 -0.78
CA LYS A 11 -11.92 0.15 -0.83
C LYS A 11 -12.76 -1.05 -0.42
N ASP A 12 -13.70 -0.84 0.51
CA ASP A 12 -14.60 -1.88 1.02
C ASP A 12 -13.81 -3.16 1.42
N GLU A 13 -12.74 -2.97 2.22
CA GLU A 13 -11.82 -4.02 2.69
C GLU A 13 -11.07 -4.78 1.58
N THR A 14 -11.19 -4.35 0.33
CA THR A 14 -10.55 -4.96 -0.84
C THR A 14 -9.38 -4.11 -1.31
N LEU A 15 -8.23 -4.76 -1.51
CA LEU A 15 -7.05 -4.13 -2.09
C LEU A 15 -7.14 -4.15 -3.62
N TYR A 16 -6.87 -3.02 -4.23
CA TYR A 16 -6.85 -2.86 -5.68
C TYR A 16 -5.52 -2.24 -6.12
N PRO A 17 -4.86 -2.81 -7.15
CA PRO A 17 -3.66 -2.21 -7.70
C PRO A 17 -4.00 -0.89 -8.40
N VAL A 18 -3.18 0.14 -8.19
CA VAL A 18 -3.28 1.39 -8.95
C VAL A 18 -2.43 1.26 -10.21
N ALA A 19 -3.05 1.43 -11.38
CA ALA A 19 -2.31 1.55 -12.63
C ALA A 19 -1.65 2.93 -12.69
N LEU A 20 -0.32 2.95 -12.78
CA LEU A 20 0.48 4.16 -12.87
C LEU A 20 1.08 4.31 -14.26
N THR A 21 1.20 5.56 -14.71
CA THR A 21 2.04 5.87 -15.87
C THR A 21 3.52 5.70 -15.50
N GLU A 22 4.40 5.64 -16.50
CA GLU A 22 5.84 5.52 -16.27
C GLU A 22 6.40 6.66 -15.40
N GLU A 23 5.94 7.89 -15.62
CA GLU A 23 6.32 9.06 -14.85
C GLU A 23 5.89 8.94 -13.38
N GLN A 24 4.64 8.53 -13.14
CA GLN A 24 4.12 8.33 -11.79
C GLN A 24 4.86 7.20 -11.05
N GLN A 25 5.17 6.11 -11.77
CA GLN A 25 5.96 5.01 -11.21
C GLN A 25 7.37 5.49 -10.84
N TYR A 26 8.01 6.29 -11.69
CA TYR A 26 9.32 6.87 -11.41
C TYR A 26 9.28 7.75 -10.15
N MET A 27 8.29 8.63 -10.05
CA MET A 27 8.08 9.47 -8.87
C MET A 27 7.87 8.64 -7.60
N LEU A 28 7.06 7.57 -7.67
CA LEU A 28 6.85 6.66 -6.55
C LEU A 28 8.17 6.01 -6.11
N GLN A 29 8.94 5.44 -7.04
CA GLN A 29 10.22 4.80 -6.71
C GLN A 29 11.22 5.78 -6.09
N MET A 30 11.25 7.02 -6.57
CA MET A 30 12.10 8.06 -5.99
C MET A 30 11.66 8.42 -4.58
N THR A 31 10.36 8.68 -4.39
CA THR A 31 9.77 9.05 -3.10
C THR A 31 10.03 7.97 -2.05
N VAL A 32 9.78 6.71 -2.41
CA VAL A 32 9.98 5.56 -1.55
C VAL A 32 11.44 5.43 -1.08
N LYS A 33 12.42 5.74 -1.93
CA LYS A 33 13.84 5.73 -1.55
C LYS A 33 14.22 6.83 -0.56
N LEU A 34 13.48 7.94 -0.54
CA LEU A 34 13.72 9.08 0.35
C LEU A 34 13.22 8.82 1.79
N PHE A 35 12.15 8.06 1.98
CA PHE A 35 11.48 7.87 3.28
C PHE A 35 12.00 6.67 4.10
N SER A 36 13.33 6.48 4.20
CA SER A 36 13.98 5.33 4.85
C SER A 36 13.83 4.00 4.10
N PRO A 37 14.68 2.97 4.37
CA PRO A 37 14.60 1.73 3.61
C PRO A 37 13.22 1.10 3.81
N LEU A 38 12.52 0.82 2.70
CA LEU A 38 11.33 -0.02 2.71
C LEU A 38 11.65 -1.27 3.50
N THR A 39 11.08 -1.39 4.69
CA THR A 39 11.21 -2.59 5.49
C THR A 39 10.33 -3.62 4.82
N ILE A 40 10.95 -4.52 4.06
CA ILE A 40 10.27 -5.69 3.52
C ILE A 40 9.94 -6.57 4.72
N VAL A 41 8.69 -6.46 5.20
CA VAL A 41 8.25 -7.19 6.40
C VAL A 41 8.14 -8.68 6.10
N GLN A 42 7.80 -9.06 4.86
CA GLN A 42 7.76 -10.45 4.37
C GLN A 42 7.97 -10.49 2.85
N ASP A 43 8.51 -11.61 2.34
CA ASP A 43 8.88 -11.88 0.94
C ASP A 43 7.83 -12.66 0.14
N HIS A 44 6.67 -12.94 0.75
CA HIS A 44 5.58 -13.74 0.18
C HIS A 44 4.23 -13.02 0.27
N PRO A 45 3.23 -13.38 -0.57
CA PRO A 45 1.91 -12.76 -0.54
C PRO A 45 1.19 -13.01 0.79
N GLN A 46 0.77 -11.95 1.48
CA GLN A 46 0.17 -12.04 2.83
C GLN A 46 -1.35 -12.26 2.85
N GLY A 47 -2.01 -12.40 1.69
CA GLY A 47 -3.46 -12.57 1.63
C GLY A 47 -4.23 -11.27 1.84
N LYS A 48 -5.34 -11.31 2.59
CA LYS A 48 -6.24 -10.15 2.77
C LYS A 48 -5.66 -9.15 3.78
N ALA A 49 -5.69 -7.86 3.44
CA ALA A 49 -5.38 -6.81 4.41
C ALA A 49 -6.50 -6.71 5.45
N CYS A 50 -6.11 -6.59 6.71
CA CYS A 50 -7.00 -6.28 7.83
C CYS A 50 -6.63 -4.89 8.35
N ASN A 51 -7.61 -4.02 8.55
CA ASN A 51 -7.38 -2.75 9.20
C ASN A 51 -7.12 -3.00 10.70
N LEU A 52 -5.94 -2.61 11.19
CA LEU A 52 -5.58 -2.75 12.60
C LEU A 52 -6.10 -1.60 13.48
N LEU A 53 -6.64 -0.55 12.87
CA LEU A 53 -7.28 0.52 13.61
C LEU A 53 -8.70 0.09 14.00
N PRO A 54 -9.13 0.32 15.24
CA PRO A 54 -10.50 0.06 15.63
C PRO A 54 -11.43 0.86 14.71
N LEU A 55 -12.45 0.20 14.17
CA LEU A 55 -13.56 0.90 13.54
C LEU A 55 -14.13 1.80 14.63
N ASP A 56 -14.01 3.12 14.46
CA ASP A 56 -14.66 4.08 15.33
C ASP A 56 -16.14 3.73 15.35
N THR A 57 -16.53 3.02 16.40
CA THR A 57 -17.89 2.56 16.58
C THR A 57 -18.64 3.80 16.97
N GLU A 58 -19.37 4.34 15.99
CA GLU A 58 -20.37 5.40 16.08
C GLU A 58 -20.54 5.99 17.48
N ARG A 59 -19.93 7.16 17.72
CA ARG A 59 -20.48 8.13 18.67
C ARG A 59 -21.77 8.70 18.07
N SER A 60 -22.80 7.87 18.03
CA SER A 60 -24.17 8.19 17.63
C SER A 60 -25.11 7.71 18.73
N SER A 61 -25.21 8.48 19.82
CA SER A 61 -26.37 8.67 20.74
C SER A 61 -25.90 9.13 22.11
#